data_AF-A0A9P0YUY4-F1
#
_entry.id   AF-A0A9P0YUY4-F1
#
_cell.length_a   1.000
_cell.length_b   1.000
_cell.length_c   1.000
_cell.angle_alpha   90.00
_cell.angle_beta   90.00
_cell.angle_gamma   90.00
#
_symmetry.space_group_name_H-M   'P 1'
#
loop_
_entity.id
_entity.type
_entity.pdbx_description
1 polymer ?
#
loop_
_entity_poly.entity_id
_entity_poly.type
_entity_poly.pdbx_seq_one_letter_code
_entity_poly.pdbx_strand_id
1 'polypeptide(L)'
;MASTNDTEGASGSRKCATEMVETTMQTVTKGKGKRTNDSPANESKRTVKKRQRKQGAEHESDDDFQVQPILGCVETDLIENMAKKRSIKEIKSGYRSIRTRSSPHVLVKALSGMTDAQKEDIKKIGFGAVFNLDIAEIPGKLGYWVVENFDPKKCSLVLLDGSIVRITEEDVARVLGFPLGGKKIVQKKKNEDCALLQEWRAIFDKEDYKISPSDVSAAMLSKSEGGDWFKRHFVVLVVYLLLDSTQNGYVTPLIMNHLEDVEKISELNWCNHVINCLIEKKVSWEKKKEKAFTGPLLFLI
;
A
#
# COMPACT_ATOMS: atom_id res chain seq x y z
N MET A 1 -7.21 -5.53 -89.83
CA MET A 1 -6.46 -4.27 -89.65
C MET A 1 -6.33 -4.09 -88.15
N ALA A 2 -5.13 -4.08 -87.55
CA ALA A 2 -4.06 -3.07 -87.68
C ALA A 2 -4.55 -1.69 -87.16
N SER A 3 -3.89 -0.99 -86.22
CA SER A 3 -2.54 -1.16 -85.61
C SER A 3 -2.55 -0.63 -84.15
N THR A 4 -1.89 -1.27 -83.17
CA THR A 4 -0.48 -1.17 -82.67
C THR A 4 -0.09 0.15 -81.98
N ASN A 5 0.90 0.06 -81.07
CA ASN A 5 1.59 1.11 -80.29
C ASN A 5 0.85 1.47 -78.97
N ASP A 6 1.43 1.44 -77.76
CA ASP A 6 2.82 1.58 -77.25
C ASP A 6 3.37 3.03 -77.34
N THR A 7 4.24 3.53 -76.46
CA THR A 7 5.02 2.93 -75.33
C THR A 7 4.58 3.54 -73.96
N GLU A 8 5.24 3.47 -72.79
CA GLU A 8 6.60 3.04 -72.38
C GLU A 8 6.70 2.56 -70.89
N GLY A 9 7.85 2.78 -70.24
CA GLY A 9 8.28 2.20 -68.96
C GLY A 9 8.11 3.08 -67.70
N ALA A 10 8.71 2.71 -66.55
CA ALA A 10 9.62 1.60 -66.25
C ALA A 10 9.40 1.12 -64.78
N SER A 11 9.50 -0.17 -64.41
CA SER A 11 10.73 -0.90 -64.04
C SER A 11 11.78 -0.09 -63.23
N GLY A 12 12.25 -0.50 -62.05
CA GLY A 12 11.86 -1.63 -61.18
C GLY A 12 12.97 -2.08 -60.19
N SER A 13 12.58 -2.79 -59.12
CA SER A 13 13.42 -3.66 -58.24
C SER A 13 14.54 -3.10 -57.31
N ARG A 14 14.31 -3.31 -55.99
CA ARG A 14 15.19 -4.00 -54.99
C ARG A 14 16.31 -3.27 -54.19
N LYS A 15 16.34 -3.68 -52.89
CA LYS A 15 17.47 -3.96 -51.97
C LYS A 15 17.93 -2.89 -50.94
N CYS A 16 18.54 -3.43 -49.87
CA CYS A 16 18.80 -2.82 -48.57
C CYS A 16 20.24 -2.34 -48.36
N ALA A 17 20.44 -1.34 -47.49
CA ALA A 17 21.50 -1.20 -46.46
C ALA A 17 21.11 0.00 -45.53
N THR A 18 21.48 0.20 -44.25
CA THR A 18 22.80 0.20 -43.56
C THR A 18 23.83 1.19 -44.18
N GLU A 19 24.61 2.00 -43.44
CA GLU A 19 24.87 2.15 -41.99
C GLU A 19 25.60 3.49 -41.69
N MET A 20 25.92 3.76 -40.41
CA MET A 20 26.97 4.66 -39.85
C MET A 20 27.05 6.16 -40.25
N VAL A 21 27.24 7.02 -39.23
CA VAL A 21 28.43 7.91 -39.13
C VAL A 21 28.98 7.78 -37.71
N GLU A 22 30.30 7.85 -37.54
CA GLU A 22 31.05 7.42 -36.34
C GLU A 22 32.19 8.43 -36.01
N THR A 23 32.88 8.21 -34.87
CA THR A 23 34.27 8.66 -34.58
C THR A 23 34.34 10.10 -34.01
N THR A 24 35.06 10.41 -32.92
CA THR A 24 36.49 10.11 -32.75
C THR A 24 36.97 9.85 -31.31
N MET A 25 37.80 8.81 -31.23
CA MET A 25 38.65 8.31 -30.16
C MET A 25 39.54 9.34 -29.43
N GLN A 26 40.02 9.00 -28.22
CA GLN A 26 41.43 8.56 -28.06
C GLN A 26 41.69 7.87 -26.70
N THR A 27 42.79 7.13 -26.64
CA THR A 27 43.31 6.40 -25.47
C THR A 27 44.68 6.98 -25.05
N VAL A 28 45.15 6.74 -23.82
CA VAL A 28 46.59 6.56 -23.45
C VAL A 28 46.74 6.23 -21.95
N THR A 29 47.95 5.83 -21.54
CA THR A 29 48.27 4.91 -20.43
C THR A 29 48.82 5.53 -19.13
N LYS A 30 48.82 4.73 -18.04
CA LYS A 30 49.79 4.65 -16.92
C LYS A 30 50.47 5.95 -16.38
N GLY A 31 50.35 6.20 -15.08
CA GLY A 31 51.31 7.01 -14.30
C GLY A 31 51.28 6.73 -12.80
N LYS A 32 52.45 6.55 -12.16
CA LYS A 32 52.62 6.56 -10.69
C LYS A 32 53.17 7.94 -10.27
N GLY A 33 52.60 8.55 -9.24
CA GLY A 33 53.11 9.79 -8.61
C GLY A 33 52.89 9.77 -7.09
N LYS A 34 53.86 10.29 -6.32
CA LYS A 34 53.87 10.25 -4.84
C LYS A 34 54.61 11.48 -4.29
N ARG A 35 54.00 12.22 -3.34
CA ARG A 35 54.61 13.04 -2.26
C ARG A 35 53.47 13.64 -1.41
N THR A 36 53.36 13.36 -0.10
CA THR A 36 54.01 14.03 1.09
C THR A 36 53.59 15.50 1.22
N ASN A 37 53.21 16.05 2.39
CA ASN A 37 53.17 15.59 3.79
C ASN A 37 52.00 16.36 4.50
N ASP A 38 51.61 16.22 5.77
CA ASP A 38 52.35 16.04 7.04
C ASP A 38 51.59 15.20 8.11
N SER A 39 52.30 14.95 9.22
CA SER A 39 51.85 14.33 10.47
C SER A 39 52.46 15.14 11.64
N PRO A 40 52.06 15.03 12.94
CA PRO A 40 52.28 13.77 13.68
C PRO A 40 51.33 13.44 14.87
N ALA A 41 51.23 12.13 15.17
CA ALA A 41 51.28 11.51 16.52
C ALA A 41 50.23 11.90 17.61
N ASN A 42 50.01 11.11 18.68
CA ASN A 42 50.57 9.80 19.05
C ASN A 42 49.57 8.88 19.80
N GLU A 43 49.93 7.60 19.88
CA GLU A 43 49.79 6.63 21.02
C GLU A 43 48.94 6.94 22.28
N SER A 44 48.39 5.96 23.03
CA SER A 44 48.31 4.48 22.91
C SER A 44 47.44 3.89 24.06
N LYS A 45 47.34 2.55 24.10
CA LYS A 45 47.07 1.66 25.25
C LYS A 45 45.60 1.36 25.61
N ARG A 46 45.21 0.10 25.35
CA ARG A 46 44.10 -0.62 26.02
C ARG A 46 44.38 -0.76 27.52
N THR A 47 43.33 -0.88 28.33
CA THR A 47 43.34 -1.78 29.51
C THR A 47 41.92 -2.18 29.92
N VAL A 48 41.76 -3.41 30.39
CA VAL A 48 40.48 -3.93 30.93
C VAL A 48 40.53 -3.89 32.47
N LYS A 49 39.47 -3.44 33.14
CA LYS A 49 39.24 -3.73 34.56
C LYS A 49 37.79 -4.16 34.84
N LYS A 50 37.67 -5.10 35.77
CA LYS A 50 36.47 -5.85 36.18
C LYS A 50 36.26 -5.62 37.68
N ARG A 51 35.02 -5.47 38.17
CA ARG A 51 34.70 -5.53 39.61
C ARG A 51 33.24 -5.92 39.87
N GLN A 52 32.93 -6.35 41.10
CA GLN A 52 31.67 -7.02 41.48
C GLN A 52 31.16 -6.57 42.88
N ARG A 53 29.82 -6.64 43.06
CA ARG A 53 29.02 -6.91 44.28
C ARG A 53 29.31 -6.21 45.63
N LYS A 54 28.22 -5.70 46.26
CA LYS A 54 27.81 -6.04 47.65
C LYS A 54 26.29 -5.86 47.86
N GLN A 55 25.76 -6.00 49.09
CA GLN A 55 24.34 -6.33 49.43
C GLN A 55 23.70 -5.43 50.53
N GLY A 56 22.36 -5.52 50.70
CA GLY A 56 21.48 -4.91 51.73
C GLY A 56 20.56 -3.81 51.17
N ALA A 57 19.45 -3.35 51.77
CA ALA A 57 18.52 -3.91 52.78
C ALA A 57 17.26 -2.98 52.88
N GLU A 58 16.00 -3.40 53.12
CA GLU A 58 15.41 -4.75 53.02
C GLU A 58 14.10 -4.77 52.16
N HIS A 59 12.79 -4.72 52.53
CA HIS A 59 11.94 -4.79 53.75
C HIS A 59 10.46 -5.11 53.29
N GLU A 60 9.39 -4.73 54.01
CA GLU A 60 8.01 -5.28 53.85
C GLU A 60 6.89 -4.44 53.17
N SER A 61 6.01 -5.15 52.44
CA SER A 61 4.54 -5.24 52.64
C SER A 61 4.09 -6.41 51.74
N ASP A 62 3.82 -7.62 52.21
CA ASP A 62 2.82 -8.10 53.18
C ASP A 62 1.39 -8.12 52.56
N ASP A 63 0.92 -9.33 52.26
CA ASP A 63 -0.41 -9.71 51.75
C ASP A 63 -0.52 -11.26 51.86
N ASP A 64 -1.00 -11.77 53.00
CA ASP A 64 -1.02 -13.21 53.34
C ASP A 64 -2.31 -13.91 52.91
N PHE A 65 -2.18 -15.13 52.36
CA PHE A 65 -3.30 -16.08 52.34
C PHE A 65 -2.82 -17.54 52.44
N GLN A 66 -2.86 -18.06 53.67
CA GLN A 66 -2.50 -19.44 54.01
C GLN A 66 -3.38 -20.48 53.29
N VAL A 67 -2.76 -21.46 52.63
CA VAL A 67 -3.44 -22.66 52.12
C VAL A 67 -3.10 -23.84 53.02
N GLN A 68 -4.09 -24.36 53.75
CA GLN A 68 -3.91 -25.52 54.63
C GLN A 68 -3.80 -26.83 53.81
N PRO A 69 -2.96 -27.80 54.23
CA PRO A 69 -2.79 -29.04 53.50
C PRO A 69 -3.91 -30.04 53.79
N ILE A 70 -4.74 -30.33 52.78
CA ILE A 70 -5.64 -31.49 52.80
C ILE A 70 -4.94 -32.67 52.13
N LEU A 71 -4.67 -33.72 52.91
CA LEU A 71 -4.05 -34.96 52.43
C LEU A 71 -5.14 -35.93 51.96
N GLY A 72 -5.14 -36.30 50.68
CA GLY A 72 -6.03 -37.31 50.11
C GLY A 72 -5.64 -37.68 48.68
N CYS A 73 -5.47 -38.97 48.42
CA CYS A 73 -5.26 -39.52 47.07
C CYS A 73 -6.54 -39.35 46.22
N VAL A 74 -6.55 -39.42 44.88
CA VAL A 74 -5.97 -40.45 43.99
C VAL A 74 -5.67 -39.86 42.59
N GLU A 75 -4.81 -40.57 41.83
CA GLU A 75 -4.47 -40.41 40.40
C GLU A 75 -3.63 -39.19 39.96
N THR A 76 -2.59 -39.48 39.18
CA THR A 76 -1.39 -38.65 39.00
C THR A 76 -1.27 -37.97 37.63
N ASP A 77 -2.11 -38.34 36.67
CA ASP A 77 -1.73 -38.30 35.25
C ASP A 77 -2.26 -37.07 34.49
N LEU A 78 -2.98 -36.16 35.16
CA LEU A 78 -3.63 -35.01 34.53
C LEU A 78 -2.93 -33.65 34.74
N ILE A 79 -1.92 -33.57 35.62
CA ILE A 79 -1.29 -32.28 36.00
C ILE A 79 -0.03 -31.95 35.16
N GLU A 80 0.67 -32.94 34.60
CA GLU A 80 2.00 -32.73 33.99
C GLU A 80 2.00 -31.92 32.67
N ASN A 81 0.83 -31.66 32.07
CA ASN A 81 0.72 -30.88 30.81
C ASN A 81 0.42 -29.38 30.99
N MET A 82 0.21 -28.87 32.21
CA MET A 82 -0.30 -27.50 32.44
C MET A 82 0.74 -26.45 32.89
N ALA A 83 1.99 -26.53 32.41
CA ALA A 83 3.06 -25.58 32.76
C ALA A 83 3.67 -24.76 31.59
N LYS A 84 3.33 -25.04 30.32
CA LYS A 84 3.89 -24.32 29.16
C LYS A 84 3.13 -23.02 28.85
N LYS A 85 3.31 -22.00 29.70
CA LYS A 85 3.02 -20.59 29.36
C LYS A 85 3.95 -20.10 28.25
N ARG A 86 3.68 -20.54 27.00
CA ARG A 86 4.28 -19.96 25.79
C ARG A 86 4.03 -18.46 25.83
N SER A 87 5.07 -17.65 25.66
CA SER A 87 4.92 -16.21 25.65
C SER A 87 3.99 -15.79 24.51
N ILE A 88 3.31 -14.65 24.66
CA ILE A 88 2.49 -14.06 23.59
C ILE A 88 3.32 -13.87 22.30
N LYS A 89 4.65 -13.72 22.42
CA LYS A 89 5.60 -13.61 21.30
C LYS A 89 5.79 -14.93 20.53
N GLU A 90 5.81 -16.07 21.22
CA GLU A 90 5.91 -17.42 20.64
C GLU A 90 4.57 -17.93 20.11
N ILE A 91 3.45 -17.62 20.79
CA ILE A 91 2.11 -17.84 20.21
C ILE A 91 2.00 -17.02 18.91
N LYS A 92 2.46 -15.76 18.92
CA LYS A 92 2.50 -14.90 17.73
C LYS A 92 3.48 -15.35 16.64
N SER A 93 4.49 -16.20 16.87
CA SER A 93 5.44 -16.55 15.80
C SER A 93 4.90 -17.58 14.80
N GLY A 94 3.92 -18.39 15.17
CA GLY A 94 3.28 -19.37 14.28
C GLY A 94 2.31 -18.78 13.25
N TYR A 95 1.73 -17.59 13.51
CA TYR A 95 0.73 -16.98 12.63
C TYR A 95 1.37 -16.06 11.57
N ARG A 96 1.06 -16.30 10.30
CA ARG A 96 1.45 -15.41 9.20
C ARG A 96 0.84 -14.02 9.40
N SER A 97 1.61 -12.99 9.06
CA SER A 97 1.15 -11.60 9.02
C SER A 97 1.06 -11.17 7.57
N ILE A 98 0.01 -10.43 7.23
CA ILE A 98 -0.13 -9.80 5.93
C ILE A 98 0.91 -8.68 5.82
N ARG A 99 1.29 -8.39 4.57
CA ARG A 99 2.10 -7.25 4.19
C ARG A 99 1.19 -6.33 3.39
N THR A 100 1.23 -5.03 3.61
CA THR A 100 0.50 -4.04 2.80
C THR A 100 1.47 -3.16 2.00
N ARG A 101 0.91 -2.30 1.15
CA ARG A 101 1.62 -1.19 0.50
C ARG A 101 1.02 0.17 0.84
N SER A 102 -0.27 0.22 1.13
CA SER A 102 -0.89 1.33 1.83
C SER A 102 -0.72 1.25 3.36
N SER A 103 -0.72 2.43 3.99
CA SER A 103 -0.82 2.60 5.45
C SER A 103 -1.87 3.69 5.71
N PRO A 104 -2.90 3.44 6.54
CA PRO A 104 -3.92 4.44 6.89
C PRO A 104 -3.33 5.73 7.45
N HIS A 105 -2.20 5.67 8.16
CA HIS A 105 -1.48 6.83 8.68
C HIS A 105 -1.16 7.89 7.59
N VAL A 106 -0.94 7.49 6.32
CA VAL A 106 -0.72 8.47 5.23
C VAL A 106 -1.99 9.29 4.98
N LEU A 107 -3.17 8.65 5.02
CA LEU A 107 -4.46 9.33 4.89
C LEU A 107 -4.75 10.19 6.13
N VAL A 108 -4.62 9.63 7.34
CA VAL A 108 -4.86 10.37 8.60
C VAL A 108 -4.00 11.63 8.69
N LYS A 109 -2.70 11.54 8.36
CA LYS A 109 -1.80 12.70 8.31
C LYS A 109 -2.20 13.71 7.22
N ALA A 110 -2.72 13.25 6.09
CA ALA A 110 -3.19 14.14 5.04
C ALA A 110 -4.47 14.88 5.45
N LEU A 111 -5.43 14.17 6.06
CA LEU A 111 -6.69 14.75 6.57
C LEU A 111 -6.45 15.80 7.67
N SER A 112 -5.50 15.55 8.58
CA SER A 112 -5.17 16.49 9.66
C SER A 112 -4.49 17.78 9.19
N GLY A 113 -3.91 17.79 7.97
CA GLY A 113 -3.31 18.97 7.36
C GLY A 113 -4.27 19.86 6.56
N MET A 114 -5.56 19.51 6.47
CA MET A 114 -6.49 20.18 5.56
C MET A 114 -7.07 21.50 6.09
N THR A 115 -7.30 22.43 5.15
CA THR A 115 -8.13 23.62 5.36
C THR A 115 -9.62 23.24 5.47
N ASP A 116 -10.47 24.15 5.92
CA ASP A 116 -11.91 23.86 6.01
C ASP A 116 -12.60 23.86 4.64
N ALA A 117 -12.12 24.64 3.66
CA ALA A 117 -12.56 24.57 2.26
C ALA A 117 -12.27 23.19 1.65
N GLN A 118 -11.07 22.65 1.89
CA GLN A 118 -10.69 21.28 1.50
C GLN A 118 -11.60 20.23 2.15
N LYS A 119 -11.97 20.39 3.44
CA LYS A 119 -12.90 19.49 4.13
C LYS A 119 -14.33 19.59 3.60
N GLU A 120 -14.76 20.78 3.18
CA GLU A 120 -16.06 21.00 2.56
C GLU A 120 -16.16 20.31 1.19
N ASP A 121 -15.11 20.43 0.36
CA ASP A 121 -15.06 19.75 -0.94
C ASP A 121 -15.12 18.22 -0.81
N ILE A 122 -14.42 17.62 0.16
CA ILE A 122 -14.51 16.17 0.47
C ILE A 122 -15.93 15.76 0.83
N LYS A 123 -16.68 16.61 1.55
CA LYS A 123 -18.09 16.37 1.88
C LYS A 123 -18.98 16.48 0.64
N LYS A 124 -18.77 17.48 -0.24
CA LYS A 124 -19.52 17.66 -1.50
C LYS A 124 -19.39 16.46 -2.44
N ILE A 125 -18.19 15.91 -2.61
CA ILE A 125 -17.96 14.70 -3.43
C ILE A 125 -18.41 13.40 -2.74
N GLY A 126 -19.04 13.48 -1.56
CA GLY A 126 -19.64 12.34 -0.86
C GLY A 126 -18.69 11.48 -0.02
N PHE A 127 -17.46 11.93 0.22
CA PHE A 127 -16.45 11.22 1.03
C PHE A 127 -16.36 11.72 2.48
N GLY A 128 -17.35 12.48 2.97
CA GLY A 128 -17.33 13.12 4.28
C GLY A 128 -17.15 12.17 5.49
N ALA A 129 -17.48 10.89 5.35
CA ALA A 129 -17.25 9.89 6.40
C ALA A 129 -15.78 9.55 6.64
N VAL A 130 -14.88 9.89 5.70
CA VAL A 130 -13.43 9.63 5.81
C VAL A 130 -12.80 10.27 7.07
N PHE A 131 -13.41 11.36 7.57
CA PHE A 131 -12.98 12.06 8.79
C PHE A 131 -13.28 11.28 10.08
N ASN A 132 -14.10 10.23 10.01
CA ASN A 132 -14.46 9.38 11.15
C ASN A 132 -13.60 8.11 11.26
N LEU A 133 -12.62 7.91 10.36
CA LEU A 133 -11.77 6.72 10.30
C LEU A 133 -10.64 6.75 11.35
N ASP A 134 -10.97 6.44 12.60
CA ASP A 134 -9.98 6.28 13.69
C ASP A 134 -9.28 4.91 13.63
N ILE A 135 -8.43 4.70 12.62
CA ILE A 135 -7.61 3.49 12.47
C ILE A 135 -6.16 3.87 12.17
N ALA A 136 -5.34 3.98 13.23
CA ALA A 136 -3.92 4.33 13.13
C ALA A 136 -3.06 3.22 12.50
N GLU A 137 -3.30 1.95 12.87
CA GLU A 137 -2.58 0.77 12.37
C GLU A 137 -3.53 -0.39 12.07
N ILE A 138 -3.19 -1.19 11.05
CA ILE A 138 -3.88 -2.44 10.73
C ILE A 138 -3.16 -3.61 11.43
N PRO A 139 -3.82 -4.38 12.33
CA PRO A 139 -3.20 -5.53 12.97
C PRO A 139 -2.92 -6.65 11.96
N GLY A 140 -1.70 -6.74 11.43
CA GLY A 140 -1.39 -7.54 10.24
C GLY A 140 -1.70 -9.04 10.31
N LYS A 141 -1.94 -9.61 11.50
CA LYS A 141 -2.42 -11.00 11.68
C LYS A 141 -3.93 -11.15 11.54
N LEU A 142 -4.70 -10.18 12.06
CA LEU A 142 -6.13 -10.09 11.75
C LEU A 142 -6.30 -9.85 10.26
N GLY A 143 -5.53 -8.90 9.70
CA GLY A 143 -5.50 -8.64 8.26
C GLY A 143 -5.14 -9.87 7.42
N TYR A 144 -4.21 -10.73 7.88
CA TYR A 144 -3.94 -12.01 7.20
C TYR A 144 -5.14 -12.95 7.28
N TRP A 145 -5.73 -13.10 8.46
CA TRP A 145 -6.83 -14.03 8.69
C TRP A 145 -8.10 -13.63 7.90
N VAL A 146 -8.49 -12.36 7.86
CA VAL A 146 -9.68 -11.92 7.10
C VAL A 146 -9.49 -12.07 5.59
N VAL A 147 -8.30 -11.78 5.06
CA VAL A 147 -7.97 -11.98 3.64
C VAL A 147 -7.80 -13.47 3.29
N GLU A 148 -7.39 -14.33 4.23
CA GLU A 148 -7.34 -15.77 4.01
C GLU A 148 -8.77 -16.36 3.91
N ASN A 149 -9.69 -15.98 4.80
CA ASN A 149 -11.03 -16.57 4.94
C ASN A 149 -12.15 -15.89 4.13
N PHE A 150 -11.88 -14.78 3.43
CA PHE A 150 -12.83 -14.21 2.47
C PHE A 150 -13.00 -15.13 1.23
N ASP A 151 -14.23 -15.42 0.83
CA ASP A 151 -14.57 -16.15 -0.41
C ASP A 151 -14.88 -15.15 -1.53
N PRO A 152 -13.99 -14.97 -2.54
CA PRO A 152 -14.18 -14.02 -3.62
C PRO A 152 -15.24 -14.46 -4.65
N LYS A 153 -15.73 -15.70 -4.60
CA LYS A 153 -16.82 -16.19 -5.48
C LYS A 153 -18.20 -15.92 -4.89
N LYS A 154 -18.32 -16.01 -3.56
CA LYS A 154 -19.57 -15.73 -2.82
C LYS A 154 -19.68 -14.29 -2.33
N CYS A 155 -18.58 -13.54 -2.36
CA CYS A 155 -18.41 -12.25 -1.68
C CYS A 155 -18.81 -12.35 -0.20
N SER A 156 -18.12 -13.22 0.53
CA SER A 156 -18.46 -13.49 1.94
C SER A 156 -17.25 -13.86 2.78
N LEU A 157 -17.16 -13.34 4.01
CA LEU A 157 -16.19 -13.77 5.00
C LEU A 157 -16.73 -14.99 5.78
N VAL A 158 -15.90 -16.03 5.90
CA VAL A 158 -16.20 -17.20 6.76
C VAL A 158 -15.53 -16.99 8.12
N LEU A 159 -16.30 -17.12 9.21
CA LEU A 159 -15.80 -16.94 10.57
C LEU A 159 -15.35 -18.27 11.20
N LEU A 160 -14.68 -18.19 12.36
CA LEU A 160 -14.09 -19.36 13.05
C LEU A 160 -15.12 -20.39 13.53
N ASP A 161 -16.37 -19.99 13.72
CA ASP A 161 -17.51 -20.84 14.08
C ASP A 161 -18.21 -21.46 12.85
N GLY A 162 -17.73 -21.16 11.64
CA GLY A 162 -18.33 -21.58 10.37
C GLY A 162 -19.49 -20.69 9.89
N SER A 163 -19.83 -19.61 10.60
CA SER A 163 -20.81 -18.64 10.12
C SER A 163 -20.29 -17.86 8.91
N ILE A 164 -21.21 -17.36 8.08
CA ILE A 164 -20.90 -16.75 6.78
C ILE A 164 -21.49 -15.34 6.73
N VAL A 165 -20.63 -14.32 6.83
CA VAL A 165 -21.00 -12.92 6.63
C VAL A 165 -20.91 -12.61 5.15
N ARG A 166 -22.06 -12.41 4.48
CA ARG A 166 -22.08 -11.89 3.10
C ARG A 166 -21.77 -10.40 3.12
N ILE A 167 -21.06 -9.93 2.10
CA ILE A 167 -20.69 -8.54 1.91
C ILE A 167 -21.54 -7.96 0.78
N THR A 168 -22.24 -6.87 1.07
CA THR A 168 -23.10 -6.12 0.13
C THR A 168 -22.57 -4.71 -0.07
N GLU A 169 -23.10 -3.99 -1.07
CA GLU A 169 -22.69 -2.60 -1.34
C GLU A 169 -23.16 -1.66 -0.22
N GLU A 170 -24.29 -1.99 0.39
CA GLU A 170 -24.85 -1.35 1.57
C GLU A 170 -23.96 -1.53 2.82
N ASP A 171 -23.19 -2.62 2.91
CA ASP A 171 -22.21 -2.81 3.98
C ASP A 171 -20.97 -1.94 3.76
N VAL A 172 -20.50 -1.78 2.53
CA VAL A 172 -19.43 -0.81 2.20
C VAL A 172 -19.88 0.62 2.50
N ALA A 173 -21.10 0.97 2.11
CA ALA A 173 -21.70 2.27 2.41
C ALA A 173 -21.79 2.50 3.93
N ARG A 174 -22.10 1.47 4.73
CA ARG A 174 -22.20 1.58 6.20
C ARG A 174 -20.85 1.64 6.91
N VAL A 175 -19.83 0.93 6.43
CA VAL A 175 -18.50 0.84 7.06
C VAL A 175 -17.58 1.98 6.65
N LEU A 176 -17.55 2.35 5.36
CA LEU A 176 -16.67 3.40 4.83
C LEU A 176 -17.38 4.74 4.62
N GLY A 177 -18.72 4.77 4.61
CA GLY A 177 -19.50 5.96 4.27
C GLY A 177 -19.25 6.48 2.86
N PHE A 178 -18.89 5.59 1.93
CA PHE A 178 -18.69 5.91 0.51
C PHE A 178 -20.01 6.01 -0.24
N PRO A 179 -20.10 6.78 -1.34
CA PRO A 179 -21.35 6.91 -2.09
C PRO A 179 -21.79 5.60 -2.76
N LEU A 180 -23.07 5.26 -2.55
CA LEU A 180 -23.78 4.20 -3.27
C LEU A 180 -24.43 4.80 -4.53
N GLY A 181 -23.60 5.36 -5.41
CA GLY A 181 -24.06 6.03 -6.63
C GLY A 181 -24.59 5.05 -7.69
N GLY A 182 -25.34 5.57 -8.68
CA GLY A 182 -25.89 4.75 -9.76
C GLY A 182 -24.93 4.45 -10.91
N LYS A 183 -23.81 5.18 -11.03
CA LYS A 183 -22.89 5.08 -12.19
C LYS A 183 -21.73 4.13 -11.92
N LYS A 184 -21.64 3.04 -12.69
CA LYS A 184 -20.64 1.98 -12.48
C LYS A 184 -19.21 2.44 -12.83
N ILE A 185 -18.31 2.41 -11.85
CA ILE A 185 -16.87 2.60 -12.07
C ILE A 185 -16.28 1.36 -12.77
N VAL A 186 -15.93 1.50 -14.05
CA VAL A 186 -15.22 0.46 -14.80
C VAL A 186 -13.76 0.40 -14.39
N GLN A 187 -13.32 -0.73 -13.83
CA GLN A 187 -11.92 -1.00 -13.53
C GLN A 187 -11.14 -1.35 -14.80
N LYS A 188 -9.99 -0.70 -14.99
CA LYS A 188 -9.11 -0.89 -16.16
C LYS A 188 -7.79 -1.53 -15.70
N LYS A 189 -7.19 -2.40 -16.52
CA LYS A 189 -5.94 -3.12 -16.17
C LYS A 189 -4.66 -2.30 -16.44
N LYS A 190 -4.81 -1.18 -17.13
CA LYS A 190 -3.80 -0.17 -17.44
C LYS A 190 -4.51 1.19 -17.50
N ASN A 191 -3.77 2.28 -17.36
CA ASN A 191 -4.28 3.57 -17.78
C ASN A 191 -4.52 3.53 -19.31
N GLU A 192 -5.69 3.97 -19.74
CA GLU A 192 -5.85 4.56 -21.08
C GLU A 192 -5.27 5.98 -21.05
N ASP A 193 -4.83 6.47 -22.20
CA ASP A 193 -4.25 7.80 -22.30
C ASP A 193 -5.35 8.82 -22.63
N CYS A 194 -5.45 9.86 -21.80
CA CYS A 194 -6.47 10.91 -21.89
C CYS A 194 -5.88 12.24 -21.40
N ALA A 195 -6.46 13.37 -21.84
CA ALA A 195 -5.94 14.71 -21.54
C ALA A 195 -5.73 14.92 -20.02
N LEU A 196 -6.75 14.62 -19.21
CA LEU A 196 -6.69 14.77 -17.75
C LEU A 196 -5.57 13.95 -17.09
N LEU A 197 -5.23 12.77 -17.64
CA LEU A 197 -4.11 11.97 -17.15
C LEU A 197 -2.76 12.58 -17.55
N GLN A 198 -2.64 13.16 -18.75
CA GLN A 198 -1.44 13.86 -19.19
C GLN A 198 -1.23 15.14 -18.36
N GLU A 199 -2.29 15.93 -18.12
CA GLU A 199 -2.29 17.07 -17.19
C GLU A 199 -1.88 16.66 -15.77
N TRP A 200 -2.49 15.61 -15.21
CA TRP A 200 -2.16 15.12 -13.87
C TRP A 200 -0.70 14.67 -13.76
N ARG A 201 -0.13 14.05 -14.81
CA ARG A 201 1.30 13.71 -14.87
C ARG A 201 2.18 14.96 -14.89
N ALA A 202 1.82 15.97 -15.70
CA ALA A 202 2.56 17.23 -15.83
C ALA A 202 2.63 18.02 -14.51
N ILE A 203 1.62 17.90 -13.63
CA ILE A 203 1.64 18.50 -12.28
C ILE A 203 2.81 17.99 -11.41
N PHE A 204 3.32 16.77 -11.64
CA PHE A 204 4.42 16.19 -10.86
C PHE A 204 5.78 16.24 -11.56
N ASP A 205 5.82 16.48 -12.87
CA ASP A 205 7.03 16.59 -13.71
C ASP A 205 8.10 15.51 -13.45
N LYS A 206 7.68 14.24 -13.41
CA LYS A 206 8.58 13.08 -13.23
C LYS A 206 8.70 12.28 -14.52
N GLU A 207 9.88 12.29 -15.13
CA GLU A 207 10.20 11.59 -16.39
C GLU A 207 9.82 10.10 -16.40
N ASP A 208 9.90 9.44 -15.23
CA ASP A 208 9.62 8.01 -15.05
C ASP A 208 8.21 7.71 -14.52
N TYR A 209 7.39 8.75 -14.33
CA TYR A 209 6.05 8.72 -13.72
C TYR A 209 5.98 8.04 -12.33
N LYS A 210 7.09 7.94 -11.58
CA LYS A 210 7.13 7.33 -10.24
C LYS A 210 6.62 8.27 -9.15
N ILE A 211 5.32 8.54 -9.23
CA ILE A 211 4.57 9.37 -8.29
C ILE A 211 4.20 8.51 -7.07
N SER A 212 4.65 8.91 -5.88
CA SER A 212 4.36 8.24 -4.60
C SER A 212 3.07 8.80 -3.97
N PRO A 213 2.41 8.08 -3.03
CA PRO A 213 1.27 8.64 -2.28
C PRO A 213 1.64 9.91 -1.50
N SER A 214 2.91 10.06 -1.08
CA SER A 214 3.40 11.27 -0.44
C SER A 214 3.45 12.47 -1.38
N ASP A 215 3.84 12.26 -2.65
CA ASP A 215 3.79 13.32 -3.68
C ASP A 215 2.34 13.78 -3.89
N VAL A 216 1.41 12.83 -4.06
CA VAL A 216 -0.03 13.15 -4.26
C VAL A 216 -0.60 13.88 -3.05
N SER A 217 -0.24 13.46 -1.83
CA SER A 217 -0.64 14.16 -0.60
C SER A 217 -0.10 15.59 -0.52
N ALA A 218 1.14 15.83 -0.95
CA ALA A 218 1.71 17.19 -0.98
C ALA A 218 1.04 18.06 -2.06
N ALA A 219 0.83 17.53 -3.27
CA ALA A 219 0.14 18.22 -4.35
C ALA A 219 -1.32 18.55 -3.98
N MET A 220 -2.03 17.62 -3.31
CA MET A 220 -3.36 17.84 -2.74
C MET A 220 -3.36 19.00 -1.74
N LEU A 221 -2.50 18.94 -0.72
CA LEU A 221 -2.46 19.96 0.34
C LEU A 221 -2.02 21.35 -0.17
N SER A 222 -1.27 21.42 -1.29
CA SER A 222 -0.90 22.69 -1.94
C SER A 222 -2.10 23.51 -2.45
N LYS A 223 -3.29 22.90 -2.57
CA LYS A 223 -4.50 23.55 -3.08
C LYS A 223 -5.36 24.04 -1.90
N SER A 224 -4.90 25.08 -1.20
CA SER A 224 -5.51 25.56 0.06
C SER A 224 -7.02 25.85 -0.05
N GLU A 225 -7.46 26.39 -1.18
CA GLU A 225 -8.86 26.75 -1.45
C GLU A 225 -9.72 25.56 -1.95
N GLY A 226 -9.16 24.35 -2.02
CA GLY A 226 -9.83 23.18 -2.59
C GLY A 226 -9.85 23.20 -4.12
N GLY A 227 -11.03 22.99 -4.70
CA GLY A 227 -11.27 22.97 -6.15
C GLY A 227 -11.03 21.60 -6.82
N ASP A 228 -11.28 21.53 -8.12
CA ASP A 228 -11.24 20.28 -8.89
C ASP A 228 -9.95 19.47 -8.73
N TRP A 229 -8.78 20.11 -8.81
CA TRP A 229 -7.51 19.41 -8.68
C TRP A 229 -7.31 18.85 -7.27
N PHE A 230 -7.78 19.54 -6.23
CA PHE A 230 -7.81 18.99 -4.87
C PHE A 230 -8.71 17.75 -4.81
N LYS A 231 -9.96 17.82 -5.32
CA LYS A 231 -10.90 16.68 -5.39
C LYS A 231 -10.27 15.50 -6.13
N ARG A 232 -9.63 15.73 -7.28
CA ARG A 232 -8.95 14.71 -8.10
C ARG A 232 -7.75 14.08 -7.37
N HIS A 233 -6.87 14.87 -6.75
CA HIS A 233 -5.74 14.33 -5.97
C HIS A 233 -6.24 13.53 -4.75
N PHE A 234 -7.26 14.02 -4.04
CA PHE A 234 -7.86 13.33 -2.90
C PHE A 234 -8.43 11.96 -3.29
N VAL A 235 -9.26 11.88 -4.34
CA VAL A 235 -9.85 10.59 -4.78
C VAL A 235 -8.77 9.62 -5.25
N VAL A 236 -7.75 10.09 -5.98
CA VAL A 236 -6.60 9.25 -6.36
C VAL A 236 -5.83 8.73 -5.13
N LEU A 237 -5.65 9.55 -4.09
CA LEU A 237 -4.99 9.16 -2.84
C LEU A 237 -5.83 8.15 -2.04
N VAL A 238 -7.15 8.36 -1.93
CA VAL A 238 -8.09 7.45 -1.27
C VAL A 238 -8.16 6.10 -1.99
N VAL A 239 -8.29 6.08 -3.32
CA VAL A 239 -8.28 4.84 -4.11
C VAL A 239 -6.96 4.09 -3.90
N TYR A 240 -5.81 4.79 -3.94
CA TYR A 240 -4.52 4.15 -3.72
C TYR A 240 -4.36 3.57 -2.31
N LEU A 241 -4.79 4.30 -1.27
CA LEU A 241 -4.58 3.89 0.12
C LEU A 241 -5.61 2.86 0.61
N LEU A 242 -6.86 2.98 0.18
CA LEU A 242 -7.97 2.20 0.74
C LEU A 242 -8.55 1.13 -0.20
N LEU A 243 -8.21 1.12 -1.51
CA LEU A 243 -8.84 0.21 -2.48
C LEU A 243 -7.85 -0.59 -3.35
N ASP A 244 -6.90 0.09 -4.01
CA ASP A 244 -5.98 -0.51 -4.98
C ASP A 244 -4.58 0.14 -4.88
N SER A 245 -3.75 -0.41 -3.98
CA SER A 245 -2.33 -0.07 -3.92
C SER A 245 -1.50 -0.91 -4.89
N THR A 246 -0.26 -0.48 -5.13
CA THR A 246 0.64 -1.12 -6.08
C THR A 246 1.78 -1.86 -5.37
N GLN A 247 2.23 -2.98 -5.95
CA GLN A 247 3.33 -3.78 -5.40
C GLN A 247 4.66 -3.01 -5.33
N ASN A 248 4.86 -2.03 -6.23
CA ASN A 248 6.06 -1.20 -6.35
C ASN A 248 6.02 0.09 -5.51
N GLY A 249 4.87 0.46 -4.92
CA GLY A 249 4.75 1.66 -4.06
C GLY A 249 4.41 2.98 -4.80
N TYR A 250 4.18 2.95 -6.11
CA TYR A 250 3.84 4.14 -6.91
C TYR A 250 2.37 4.17 -7.31
N VAL A 251 1.76 5.35 -7.30
CA VAL A 251 0.33 5.56 -7.59
C VAL A 251 0.07 5.32 -9.08
N THR A 252 -0.88 4.45 -9.39
CA THR A 252 -1.39 4.27 -10.76
C THR A 252 -2.84 4.76 -10.80
N PRO A 253 -3.12 5.95 -11.37
CA PRO A 253 -4.45 6.58 -11.30
C PRO A 253 -5.44 5.99 -12.32
N LEU A 254 -5.72 4.68 -12.22
CA LEU A 254 -6.65 3.94 -13.09
C LEU A 254 -8.06 4.56 -13.10
N ILE A 255 -8.42 5.23 -12.01
CA ILE A 255 -9.68 5.92 -11.78
C ILE A 255 -9.84 7.23 -12.59
N MET A 256 -8.76 7.82 -13.12
CA MET A 256 -8.74 9.20 -13.64
C MET A 256 -9.83 9.50 -14.70
N ASN A 257 -10.16 8.52 -15.55
CA ASN A 257 -11.23 8.62 -16.56
C ASN A 257 -12.64 8.86 -15.99
N HIS A 258 -12.85 8.67 -14.69
CA HIS A 258 -14.11 8.92 -13.99
C HIS A 258 -14.08 10.23 -13.18
N LEU A 259 -13.00 11.02 -13.26
CA LEU A 259 -12.78 12.24 -12.46
C LEU A 259 -12.69 13.52 -13.32
N GLU A 260 -13.12 13.46 -14.57
CA GLU A 260 -13.21 14.61 -15.49
C GLU A 260 -14.20 15.64 -14.93
N ASP A 261 -15.46 15.24 -14.75
CA ASP A 261 -16.46 16.00 -14.01
C ASP A 261 -16.39 15.65 -12.51
N VAL A 262 -15.93 16.59 -11.70
CA VAL A 262 -15.74 16.37 -10.25
C VAL A 262 -17.04 16.42 -9.44
N GLU A 263 -18.09 17.07 -9.94
CA GLU A 263 -19.38 17.14 -9.25
C GLU A 263 -20.15 15.82 -9.38
N LYS A 264 -19.93 15.09 -10.48
CA LYS A 264 -20.46 13.74 -10.70
C LYS A 264 -19.74 12.64 -9.89
N ILE A 265 -18.69 12.95 -9.11
CA ILE A 265 -17.96 11.95 -8.30
C ILE A 265 -18.87 11.24 -7.29
N SER A 266 -19.84 11.95 -6.71
CA SER A 266 -20.80 11.40 -5.75
C SER A 266 -21.85 10.48 -6.40
N GLU A 267 -22.08 10.59 -7.71
CA GLU A 267 -23.01 9.75 -8.48
C GLU A 267 -22.40 8.39 -8.86
N LEU A 268 -21.10 8.19 -8.65
CA LEU A 268 -20.39 6.95 -8.95
C LEU A 268 -20.62 5.90 -7.86
N ASN A 269 -20.71 4.63 -8.27
CA ASN A 269 -20.84 3.51 -7.34
C ASN A 269 -19.46 3.10 -6.78
N TRP A 270 -19.05 3.79 -5.73
CA TRP A 270 -17.82 3.49 -4.99
C TRP A 270 -17.92 2.19 -4.21
N CYS A 271 -19.13 1.79 -3.79
CA CYS A 271 -19.38 0.58 -3.02
C CYS A 271 -19.14 -0.70 -3.86
N ASN A 272 -19.73 -0.77 -5.06
CA ASN A 272 -19.44 -1.79 -6.07
C ASN A 272 -17.95 -1.80 -6.44
N HIS A 273 -17.31 -0.62 -6.53
CA HIS A 273 -15.89 -0.52 -6.86
C HIS A 273 -14.97 -1.10 -5.77
N VAL A 274 -15.26 -0.87 -4.49
CA VAL A 274 -14.57 -1.53 -3.35
C VAL A 274 -14.72 -3.06 -3.44
N ILE A 275 -15.93 -3.57 -3.68
CA ILE A 275 -16.18 -5.02 -3.79
C ILE A 275 -15.40 -5.63 -4.97
N ASN A 276 -15.43 -5.00 -6.14
CA ASN A 276 -14.66 -5.46 -7.31
C ASN A 276 -13.14 -5.46 -7.03
N CYS A 277 -12.61 -4.40 -6.40
CA CYS A 277 -11.21 -4.36 -5.95
C CYS A 277 -10.91 -5.52 -5.00
N LEU A 278 -11.75 -5.75 -3.98
CA LEU A 278 -11.55 -6.81 -3.00
C LEU A 278 -11.49 -8.20 -3.66
N ILE A 279 -12.42 -8.51 -4.55
CA ILE A 279 -12.48 -9.76 -5.32
C ILE A 279 -11.22 -9.92 -6.19
N GLU A 280 -10.86 -8.91 -7.00
CA GLU A 280 -9.69 -8.99 -7.89
C GLU A 280 -8.36 -9.14 -7.10
N LYS A 281 -8.15 -8.34 -6.06
CA LYS A 281 -6.88 -8.38 -5.30
C LYS A 281 -6.76 -9.64 -4.44
N LYS A 282 -7.86 -10.20 -3.92
CA LYS A 282 -7.88 -11.55 -3.29
C LYS A 282 -7.42 -12.62 -4.28
N VAL A 283 -8.07 -12.71 -5.45
CA VAL A 283 -7.74 -13.72 -6.49
C VAL A 283 -6.32 -13.53 -7.06
N SER A 284 -5.78 -12.32 -7.02
CA SER A 284 -4.38 -12.04 -7.37
C SER A 284 -3.41 -12.48 -6.27
N TRP A 285 -3.73 -12.18 -5.01
CA TRP A 285 -2.89 -12.47 -3.84
C TRP A 285 -2.80 -13.97 -3.50
N GLU A 286 -3.88 -14.74 -3.68
CA GLU A 286 -3.86 -16.19 -3.42
C GLU A 286 -2.81 -16.95 -4.25
N LYS A 287 -2.52 -16.44 -5.45
CA LYS A 287 -1.49 -17.00 -6.34
C LYS A 287 -0.07 -16.73 -5.84
N LYS A 288 0.13 -15.73 -4.98
CA LYS A 288 1.42 -15.17 -4.53
C LYS A 288 1.34 -14.58 -3.11
N LYS A 289 1.00 -15.42 -2.12
CA LYS A 289 0.77 -15.02 -0.72
C LYS A 289 2.03 -14.49 0.00
N GLU A 290 3.21 -14.60 -0.60
CA GLU A 290 4.46 -13.99 -0.14
C GLU A 290 4.52 -12.47 -0.36
N LYS A 291 3.70 -11.97 -1.30
CA LYS A 291 3.62 -10.55 -1.66
C LYS A 291 2.73 -9.76 -0.71
N ALA A 292 2.78 -8.43 -0.87
CA ALA A 292 1.81 -7.57 -0.21
C ALA A 292 0.41 -7.84 -0.75
N PHE A 293 -0.58 -7.85 0.12
CA PHE A 293 -1.97 -7.62 -0.28
C PHE A 293 -2.14 -6.13 -0.54
N THR A 294 -2.89 -5.80 -1.60
CA THR A 294 -3.06 -4.42 -2.04
C THR A 294 -4.52 -4.03 -2.32
N GLY A 295 -5.47 -4.86 -1.89
CA GLY A 295 -6.90 -4.57 -1.94
C GLY A 295 -7.41 -3.80 -0.72
N PRO A 296 -8.75 -3.69 -0.57
CA PRO A 296 -9.42 -2.92 0.47
C PRO A 296 -9.34 -3.58 1.86
N LEU A 297 -8.15 -3.61 2.45
CA LEU A 297 -7.93 -4.29 3.73
C LEU A 297 -8.63 -3.59 4.90
N LEU A 298 -8.75 -2.26 4.86
CA LEU A 298 -9.39 -1.48 5.92
C LEU A 298 -10.90 -1.80 6.06
N PHE A 299 -11.54 -2.23 4.98
CA PHE A 299 -12.96 -2.61 4.98
C PHE A 299 -13.24 -4.00 5.60
N LEU A 300 -12.22 -4.85 5.75
CA LEU A 300 -12.35 -6.20 6.29
C LEU A 300 -12.04 -6.32 7.80
N ILE A 301 -11.85 -5.20 8.51
CA ILE A 301 -11.26 -5.15 9.86
C ILE A 301 -12.13 -4.34 10.81
#